data_AF-A0A5D2KKD5-F1
#
_entry.id   AF-A0A5D2KKD5-F1
#
_cell.length_a   1.000
_cell.length_b   1.000
_cell.length_c   1.000
_cell.angle_alpha   90.00
_cell.angle_beta   90.00
_cell.angle_gamma   90.00
#
_symmetry.space_group_name_H-M   'P 1'
#
loop_
_entity.id
_entity.type
_entity.pdbx_description
1 polymer ?
#
loop_
_entity_poly.entity_id
_entity_poly.type
_entity_poly.pdbx_seq_one_letter_code
_entity_poly.pdbx_strand_id
1 'polypeptide(L)'
;MAHPHYHRLLAAYVNCQKVGAPPEVVARLEEACASAATTGPTRTGCIGEDPALDQFMEAYCEMLTKYEQELTKPFKEAMLFLQRVECQFKALTVSSPNPACGEGVDRNASSEEDVDVNNNFIDPLAEDRELKGQLLRKYSGYLGSLKQEFMKKRKKGKLPKEARQQLLDWWSRHYKWPYPSESQKLALAESTGLDQKQINNWFINQRKRHWKPSEDMQFVVMDAAHPHYYMDNVLGNPFPMDLSPTLL
;
A
#
# COMPACT_ATOMS: atom_id res chain seq x y z
N MET A 1 -8.13 7.66 38.82
CA MET A 1 -7.36 8.45 37.86
C MET A 1 -8.16 8.52 36.57
N ALA A 2 -9.31 9.21 36.56
CA ALA A 2 -10.06 9.45 35.32
C ALA A 2 -9.99 10.95 35.04
N HIS A 3 -9.20 11.32 34.05
CA HIS A 3 -9.03 12.71 33.62
C HIS A 3 -10.32 13.19 32.92
N PRO A 4 -10.81 14.41 33.17
CA PRO A 4 -12.01 14.94 32.51
C PRO A 4 -11.98 14.82 30.99
N HIS A 5 -10.85 15.09 30.33
CA HIS A 5 -10.70 14.95 28.87
C HIS A 5 -10.60 13.52 28.33
N TYR A 6 -10.53 12.49 29.17
CA TYR A 6 -10.32 11.10 28.72
C TYR A 6 -11.45 10.58 27.82
N HIS A 7 -12.72 10.90 28.14
CA HIS A 7 -13.86 10.50 27.32
C HIS A 7 -13.81 11.13 25.91
N ARG A 8 -13.44 12.41 25.84
CA ARG A 8 -13.29 13.17 24.59
C ARG A 8 -12.14 12.60 23.76
N LEU A 9 -11.04 12.25 24.40
CA LEU A 9 -9.90 11.60 23.77
C LEU A 9 -10.28 10.24 23.16
N LEU A 10 -10.94 9.39 23.94
CA LEU A 10 -11.41 8.09 23.45
C LEU A 10 -12.37 8.25 22.28
N ALA A 11 -13.31 9.19 22.35
CA ALA A 11 -14.25 9.46 21.25
C ALA A 11 -13.51 9.89 19.97
N ALA A 12 -12.57 10.84 20.08
CA ALA A 12 -11.77 11.30 18.94
C ALA A 12 -10.92 10.16 18.33
N TYR A 13 -10.32 9.33 19.18
CA TYR A 13 -9.56 8.16 18.74
C TYR A 13 -10.43 7.13 18.01
N VAL A 14 -11.61 6.83 18.56
CA VAL A 14 -12.54 5.87 17.94
C VAL A 14 -13.09 6.40 16.62
N ASN A 15 -13.37 7.69 16.50
CA ASN A 15 -13.77 8.27 15.23
C ASN A 15 -12.69 8.10 14.14
N CYS A 16 -11.41 8.23 14.48
CA CYS A 16 -10.33 7.92 13.54
C CYS A 16 -10.38 6.47 13.06
N GLN A 17 -10.65 5.52 13.97
CA GLN A 17 -10.75 4.09 13.64
C GLN A 17 -12.01 3.74 12.82
N LYS A 18 -13.06 4.56 12.89
CA LYS A 18 -14.28 4.38 12.09
C LYS A 18 -14.06 4.73 10.62
N VAL A 19 -13.06 5.54 10.27
CA VAL A 19 -12.81 5.92 8.88
C VAL A 19 -12.40 4.69 8.06
N GLY A 20 -13.33 4.22 7.24
CA GLY A 20 -13.14 3.05 6.37
C GLY A 20 -13.28 1.69 7.03
N ALA A 21 -13.72 1.65 8.28
CA ALA A 21 -14.08 0.40 8.94
C ALA A 21 -15.38 -0.19 8.35
N PRO A 22 -15.48 -1.53 8.25
CA PRO A 22 -16.75 -2.19 7.91
C PRO A 22 -17.86 -1.85 8.91
N PRO A 23 -19.14 -1.87 8.51
CA PRO A 23 -20.27 -1.53 9.38
C PRO A 23 -20.31 -2.34 10.69
N GLU A 24 -19.93 -3.62 10.64
CA GLU A 24 -19.84 -4.49 11.81
C GLU A 24 -18.79 -4.00 12.81
N VAL A 25 -17.63 -3.56 12.32
CA VAL A 25 -16.54 -3.04 13.16
C VAL A 25 -16.94 -1.69 13.78
N VAL A 26 -17.61 -0.83 13.00
CA VAL A 26 -18.13 0.45 13.51
C VAL A 26 -19.13 0.24 14.64
N ALA A 27 -20.08 -0.69 14.48
CA ALA A 27 -21.06 -1.02 15.52
C ALA A 27 -20.40 -1.52 16.81
N ARG A 28 -19.39 -2.40 16.69
CA ARG A 28 -18.61 -2.90 17.84
C ARG A 28 -17.85 -1.79 18.56
N LEU A 29 -17.28 -0.85 17.81
CA LEU A 29 -16.58 0.31 18.38
C LEU A 29 -17.54 1.25 19.13
N GLU A 30 -18.74 1.46 18.60
CA GLU A 30 -19.78 2.28 19.25
C GLU A 30 -20.31 1.62 20.53
N GLU A 31 -20.53 0.31 20.52
CA GLU A 31 -20.92 -0.47 21.71
C GLU A 31 -19.83 -0.44 22.80
N ALA A 32 -18.56 -0.58 22.41
CA ALA A 32 -17.43 -0.47 23.32
C ALA A 32 -17.32 0.93 23.96
N CYS A 33 -17.62 1.99 23.21
CA CYS A 33 -17.67 3.36 23.75
C CYS A 33 -18.86 3.56 24.71
N ALA A 34 -20.04 3.03 24.37
CA ALA A 34 -21.24 3.15 25.19
C ALA A 34 -21.10 2.39 26.53
N SER A 35 -20.52 1.21 26.52
CA SER A 35 -20.23 0.43 27.73
C SER A 35 -19.18 1.10 28.63
N ALA A 36 -18.17 1.74 28.03
CA ALA A 36 -17.19 2.55 28.76
C ALA A 36 -17.82 3.79 29.43
N ALA A 37 -18.86 4.39 28.84
CA ALA A 37 -19.58 5.52 29.41
C ALA A 37 -20.50 5.13 30.59
N THR A 38 -20.94 3.87 30.65
CA THR A 38 -21.85 3.36 31.70
C THR A 38 -21.10 2.96 32.98
N THR A 39 -19.80 2.69 32.87
CA THR A 39 -18.91 2.37 33.99
C THR A 39 -18.40 3.69 34.62
N GLY A 40 -19.24 4.33 35.44
CA GLY A 40 -19.01 5.68 35.96
C GLY A 40 -17.69 5.86 36.75
N PRO A 41 -17.09 7.07 36.74
CA PRO A 41 -15.82 7.31 37.40
C PRO A 41 -16.00 7.43 38.92
N THR A 42 -15.33 6.58 39.70
CA THR A 42 -15.35 6.63 41.17
C THR A 42 -14.50 7.77 41.76
N ARG A 43 -13.71 8.49 40.94
CA ARG A 43 -12.95 9.69 41.35
C ARG A 43 -12.70 10.60 40.14
N THR A 44 -13.35 11.75 40.12
CA THR A 44 -13.16 12.82 39.14
C THR A 44 -11.90 13.60 39.51
N GLY A 45 -10.86 13.57 38.68
CA GLY A 45 -9.80 14.58 38.77
C GLY A 45 -10.38 15.92 38.35
N CYS A 46 -10.02 17.00 39.03
CA CYS A 46 -10.49 18.34 38.65
C CYS A 46 -9.65 18.88 37.48
N ILE A 47 -10.28 19.60 36.56
CA ILE A 47 -9.56 20.37 35.53
C ILE A 47 -8.69 21.41 36.26
N GLY A 48 -7.41 21.49 35.91
CA GLY A 48 -6.44 22.38 36.53
C GLY A 48 -5.60 21.79 37.67
N GLU A 49 -5.76 20.50 38.02
CA GLU A 49 -4.81 19.80 38.91
C GLU A 49 -3.42 19.68 38.28
N ASP A 50 -3.36 19.52 36.95
CA ASP A 50 -2.15 19.54 36.13
C ASP A 50 -2.42 20.27 34.80
N PRO A 51 -2.18 21.60 34.73
CA PRO A 51 -2.43 22.39 33.53
C PRO A 51 -1.62 21.94 32.31
N ALA A 52 -0.46 21.31 32.50
CA ALA A 52 0.36 20.81 31.40
C ALA A 52 -0.28 19.55 30.78
N LEU A 53 -0.84 18.67 31.62
CA LEU A 53 -1.60 17.51 31.16
C LEU A 53 -2.91 17.92 30.50
N ASP A 54 -3.65 18.89 31.05
CA ASP A 54 -4.88 19.43 30.44
C ASP A 54 -4.60 19.91 29.00
N GLN A 55 -3.58 20.77 28.84
CA GLN A 55 -3.17 21.29 27.54
C GLN A 55 -2.73 20.18 26.58
N PHE A 56 -1.98 19.19 27.05
CA PHE A 56 -1.59 18.03 26.23
C PHE A 56 -2.81 17.24 25.75
N MET A 57 -3.75 16.95 26.66
CA MET A 57 -4.96 16.18 26.34
C MET A 57 -5.83 16.92 25.31
N GLU A 58 -5.98 18.24 25.44
CA GLU A 58 -6.69 19.06 24.46
C GLU A 58 -6.00 19.07 23.09
N ALA A 59 -4.70 19.37 23.04
CA ALA A 59 -3.93 19.40 21.80
C ALA A 59 -3.95 18.04 21.09
N TYR A 60 -3.87 16.94 21.82
CA TYR A 60 -3.93 15.61 21.26
C TYR A 60 -5.33 15.24 20.73
N CYS A 61 -6.41 15.66 21.41
CA CYS A 61 -7.77 15.52 20.89
C CYS A 61 -7.97 16.29 19.57
N GLU A 62 -7.45 17.51 19.49
CA GLU A 62 -7.50 18.33 18.27
C GLU A 62 -6.70 17.70 17.13
N MET A 63 -5.49 17.20 17.42
CA MET A 63 -4.68 16.47 16.47
C MET A 63 -5.40 15.25 15.89
N LEU A 64 -6.06 14.45 16.74
CA LEU A 64 -6.86 13.30 16.30
C LEU A 64 -8.05 13.72 15.43
N THR A 65 -8.75 14.79 15.80
CA THR A 65 -9.88 15.31 15.01
C THR A 65 -9.42 15.77 13.63
N LYS A 66 -8.27 16.45 13.55
CA LYS A 66 -7.68 16.84 12.27
C LYS A 66 -7.25 15.63 11.45
N TYR A 67 -6.64 14.63 12.09
CA TYR A 67 -6.27 13.38 11.44
C TYR A 67 -7.49 12.64 10.85
N GLU A 68 -8.61 12.56 11.58
CA GLU A 68 -9.87 12.01 11.08
C GLU A 68 -10.35 12.73 9.81
N GLN A 69 -10.31 14.07 9.80
CA GLN A 69 -10.70 14.88 8.65
C GLN A 69 -9.79 14.62 7.44
N GLU A 70 -8.48 14.53 7.66
CA GLU A 70 -7.48 14.26 6.63
C GLU A 70 -7.62 12.86 6.04
N LEU A 71 -8.03 11.85 6.84
CA LEU A 71 -8.33 10.51 6.34
C LEU A 71 -9.66 10.43 5.56
N THR A 72 -10.67 11.19 5.99
CA THR A 72 -12.04 11.06 5.49
C THR A 72 -12.16 11.39 3.99
N LYS A 73 -11.50 12.45 3.53
CA LYS A 73 -11.56 12.87 2.12
C LYS A 73 -10.97 11.83 1.16
N PRO A 74 -9.70 11.40 1.27
CA PRO A 74 -9.13 10.41 0.36
C PRO A 74 -9.86 9.07 0.43
N PHE A 75 -10.38 8.70 1.60
CA PHE A 75 -11.20 7.49 1.73
C PHE A 75 -12.50 7.57 0.91
N LYS A 76 -13.26 8.67 1.03
CA LYS A 76 -14.48 8.89 0.24
C LYS A 76 -14.19 8.93 -1.26
N GLU A 77 -13.12 9.60 -1.67
CA GLU A 77 -12.70 9.65 -3.08
C GLU A 77 -12.36 8.26 -3.61
N ALA A 78 -11.63 7.45 -2.84
CA ALA A 78 -11.30 6.06 -3.20
C ALA A 78 -12.55 5.18 -3.30
N MET A 79 -13.50 5.29 -2.36
CA MET A 79 -14.76 4.55 -2.41
C MET A 79 -15.60 4.89 -3.64
N LEU A 80 -15.72 6.19 -3.97
CA LEU A 80 -16.42 6.63 -5.18
C LEU A 80 -15.72 6.16 -6.46
N PHE A 81 -14.39 6.15 -6.47
CA PHE A 81 -13.62 5.61 -7.58
C PHE A 81 -13.86 4.11 -7.77
N LEU A 82 -13.79 3.32 -6.69
CA LEU A 82 -14.05 1.88 -6.74
C LEU A 82 -15.49 1.60 -7.20
N GLN A 83 -16.48 2.30 -6.66
CA GLN A 83 -17.87 2.18 -7.08
C GLN A 83 -18.06 2.48 -8.57
N ARG A 84 -17.36 3.51 -9.10
CA ARG A 84 -17.38 3.82 -10.53
C ARG A 84 -16.81 2.68 -11.37
N VAL A 85 -15.66 2.12 -10.96
CA VAL A 85 -15.03 0.99 -11.64
C VAL A 85 -15.93 -0.24 -11.61
N GLU A 86 -16.57 -0.53 -10.47
CA GLU A 86 -17.54 -1.62 -10.36
C GLU A 86 -18.74 -1.44 -11.28
N CYS A 87 -19.29 -0.22 -11.39
CA CYS A 87 -20.38 0.07 -12.33
C CYS A 87 -19.96 -0.16 -13.78
N GLN A 88 -18.75 0.24 -14.17
CA GLN A 88 -18.22 -0.03 -15.51
C GLN A 88 -18.09 -1.54 -15.77
N PHE A 89 -17.60 -2.30 -14.78
CA PHE A 89 -17.49 -3.76 -14.91
C PHE A 89 -18.85 -4.45 -15.01
N LYS A 90 -19.83 -4.03 -14.21
CA LYS A 90 -21.22 -4.52 -14.27
C LYS A 90 -21.86 -4.22 -15.63
N ALA A 91 -21.66 -3.03 -16.17
CA ALA A 91 -22.17 -2.67 -17.50
C ALA A 91 -21.60 -3.58 -18.60
N LEU A 92 -20.30 -3.88 -18.56
CA LEU A 92 -19.66 -4.81 -19.51
C LEU A 92 -20.17 -6.25 -19.35
N THR A 93 -20.45 -6.68 -18.12
CA THR A 93 -20.90 -8.04 -17.81
C THR A 93 -22.36 -8.25 -18.21
N VAL A 94 -23.23 -7.24 -18.03
CA VAL A 94 -24.65 -7.30 -18.46
C VAL A 94 -24.79 -7.11 -19.97
N SER A 95 -23.83 -6.45 -20.63
CA SER A 95 -23.79 -6.30 -22.10
C SER A 95 -23.35 -7.57 -22.84
N SER A 96 -23.12 -8.68 -22.14
CA SER A 96 -22.82 -9.98 -22.74
C SER A 96 -24.00 -10.94 -22.52
N PRO A 97 -25.02 -10.95 -23.38
CA PRO A 97 -25.92 -12.08 -23.43
C PRO A 97 -25.12 -13.28 -23.97
N ASN A 98 -24.80 -14.24 -23.10
CA ASN A 98 -24.36 -15.55 -23.58
C ASN A 98 -25.52 -16.16 -24.40
N PRO A 99 -25.29 -16.61 -25.65
CA PRO A 99 -26.26 -17.43 -26.36
C PRO A 99 -26.12 -18.86 -25.82
N ALA A 100 -26.89 -19.18 -24.77
CA ALA A 100 -27.14 -20.57 -24.43
C ALA A 100 -28.27 -21.07 -25.34
N CYS A 101 -27.88 -21.63 -26.49
CA CYS A 101 -28.75 -22.46 -27.31
C CYS A 101 -29.07 -23.76 -26.52
N GLY A 102 -30.35 -24.14 -26.46
CA GLY A 102 -30.75 -25.45 -25.91
C GLY A 102 -32.25 -25.59 -25.64
N GLU A 103 -33.00 -25.81 -26.73
CA GLU A 103 -34.24 -26.63 -26.85
C GLU A 103 -35.42 -26.47 -25.88
N GLY A 104 -36.62 -26.29 -26.47
CA GLY A 104 -37.79 -27.07 -26.05
C GLY A 104 -39.16 -26.39 -26.05
N VAL A 105 -39.88 -26.53 -27.18
CA VAL A 105 -41.33 -26.87 -27.27
C VAL A 105 -42.40 -25.82 -26.88
N ASP A 106 -43.13 -25.40 -27.93
CA ASP A 106 -44.56 -25.05 -28.06
C ASP A 106 -45.31 -24.25 -26.97
N ARG A 107 -45.84 -23.07 -27.34
CA ARG A 107 -47.30 -22.83 -27.42
C ARG A 107 -47.71 -21.41 -27.85
N ASN A 108 -48.47 -21.37 -28.94
CA ASN A 108 -49.79 -20.75 -29.06
C ASN A 108 -49.96 -19.21 -29.10
N ALA A 109 -50.13 -18.71 -30.34
CA ALA A 109 -51.21 -17.84 -30.84
C ALA A 109 -51.52 -16.49 -30.17
N SER A 110 -51.51 -15.41 -30.98
CA SER A 110 -52.73 -14.77 -31.54
C SER A 110 -52.59 -13.24 -31.70
N SER A 111 -53.19 -12.73 -32.79
CA SER A 111 -53.77 -11.37 -32.97
C SER A 111 -52.79 -10.19 -33.06
N GLU A 112 -52.46 -9.62 -34.23
CA GLU A 112 -53.22 -8.83 -35.21
C GLU A 112 -53.15 -7.29 -34.99
N GLU A 113 -52.79 -6.60 -36.09
CA GLU A 113 -53.04 -5.19 -36.49
C GLU A 113 -52.01 -4.07 -36.18
N ASP A 114 -51.33 -3.68 -37.26
CA ASP A 114 -51.06 -2.33 -37.80
C ASP A 114 -50.69 -1.15 -36.90
N VAL A 115 -49.50 -0.58 -37.11
CA VAL A 115 -49.35 0.79 -37.65
C VAL A 115 -47.91 1.05 -38.14
N ASP A 116 -47.79 1.40 -39.42
CA ASP A 116 -46.62 2.05 -40.02
C ASP A 116 -46.54 3.50 -39.50
N VAL A 117 -45.55 3.79 -38.66
CA VAL A 117 -45.09 5.15 -38.37
C VAL A 117 -43.58 5.15 -38.50
N ASN A 118 -43.13 5.54 -39.69
CA ASN A 118 -41.80 6.06 -39.95
C ASN A 118 -41.46 7.16 -38.93
N ASN A 119 -40.79 6.77 -37.85
CA ASN A 119 -40.15 7.67 -36.93
C ASN A 119 -38.67 7.30 -36.92
N ASN A 120 -37.86 8.07 -37.66
CA ASN A 120 -36.41 8.05 -37.60
C ASN A 120 -35.93 8.41 -36.19
N PHE A 121 -36.05 7.48 -35.25
CA PHE A 121 -35.39 7.57 -33.96
C PHE A 121 -33.97 7.08 -34.18
N ILE A 122 -33.06 8.03 -34.45
CA ILE A 122 -31.62 7.74 -34.48
C ILE A 122 -31.27 7.21 -33.10
N ASP A 123 -31.08 5.89 -33.00
CA ASP A 123 -30.60 5.22 -31.80
C ASP A 123 -29.16 5.69 -31.55
N PRO A 124 -28.90 6.50 -30.50
CA PRO A 124 -27.55 6.97 -30.19
C PRO A 124 -26.59 5.81 -29.87
N LEU A 125 -27.12 4.62 -29.56
CA LEU A 125 -26.36 3.40 -29.31
C LEU A 125 -25.93 2.71 -30.62
N ALA A 126 -26.65 2.93 -31.73
CA ALA A 126 -26.28 2.40 -33.04
C ALA A 126 -25.05 3.12 -33.61
N GLU A 127 -24.99 4.45 -33.46
CA GLU A 127 -23.81 5.24 -33.85
C GLU A 127 -22.56 4.86 -33.04
N ASP A 128 -22.70 4.60 -31.73
CA ASP A 128 -21.58 4.17 -30.88
C ASP A 128 -21.05 2.77 -31.26
N ARG A 129 -21.95 1.84 -31.62
CA ARG A 129 -21.57 0.52 -32.15
C ARG A 129 -20.84 0.62 -33.48
N GLU A 130 -21.28 1.51 -34.36
CA GLU A 130 -20.65 1.72 -35.64
C GLU A 130 -19.28 2.38 -35.48
N LEU A 131 -19.17 3.43 -34.67
CA LEU A 131 -17.91 4.10 -34.36
C LEU A 131 -16.90 3.15 -33.73
N LYS A 132 -17.34 2.33 -32.76
CA LYS A 132 -16.52 1.28 -32.16
C LYS A 132 -16.06 0.25 -33.20
N GLY A 133 -16.94 -0.16 -34.10
CA GLY A 133 -16.62 -1.06 -35.21
C GLY A 133 -15.59 -0.46 -36.18
N GLN A 134 -15.73 0.82 -36.51
CA GLN A 134 -14.79 1.56 -37.36
C GLN A 134 -13.42 1.71 -36.66
N LEU A 135 -13.41 2.02 -35.36
CA LEU A 135 -12.19 2.15 -34.56
C LEU A 135 -11.44 0.81 -34.47
N LEU A 136 -12.16 -0.28 -34.17
CA LEU A 136 -11.59 -1.63 -34.14
C LEU A 136 -11.04 -2.02 -35.51
N ARG A 137 -11.76 -1.75 -36.60
CA ARG A 137 -11.28 -2.05 -37.95
C ARG A 137 -10.00 -1.28 -38.29
N LYS A 138 -9.94 0.01 -37.95
CA LYS A 138 -8.80 0.88 -38.26
C LYS A 138 -7.57 0.59 -37.42
N TYR A 139 -7.74 0.26 -36.14
CA TYR A 139 -6.64 0.13 -35.19
C TYR A 139 -6.36 -1.29 -34.70
N SER A 140 -7.17 -2.29 -35.04
CA SER A 140 -6.99 -3.70 -34.58
C SER A 140 -5.59 -4.25 -34.86
N GLY A 141 -5.04 -4.00 -36.05
CA GLY A 141 -3.69 -4.42 -36.41
C GLY A 141 -2.62 -3.76 -35.54
N TYR A 142 -2.74 -2.46 -35.28
CA TYR A 142 -1.82 -1.71 -34.43
C TYR A 142 -1.93 -2.15 -32.96
N LEU A 143 -3.15 -2.31 -32.45
CA LEU A 143 -3.44 -2.84 -31.12
C LEU A 143 -2.88 -4.26 -30.95
N GLY A 144 -3.01 -5.10 -31.97
CA GLY A 144 -2.45 -6.44 -32.01
C GLY A 144 -0.92 -6.45 -31.99
N SER A 145 -0.29 -5.61 -32.81
CA SER A 145 1.17 -5.43 -32.85
C SER A 145 1.70 -4.91 -31.51
N LEU A 146 1.06 -3.87 -30.95
CA LEU A 146 1.44 -3.29 -29.68
C LEU A 146 1.31 -4.30 -28.53
N LYS A 147 0.20 -5.06 -28.50
CA LYS A 147 0.02 -6.17 -27.55
C LYS A 147 1.08 -7.24 -27.72
N GLN A 148 1.49 -7.55 -28.95
CA GLN A 148 2.55 -8.51 -29.22
C GLN A 148 3.92 -7.99 -28.76
N GLU A 149 4.24 -6.71 -28.95
CA GLU A 149 5.45 -6.08 -28.42
C GLU A 149 5.49 -6.13 -26.89
N PHE A 150 4.38 -5.83 -26.20
CA PHE A 150 4.30 -5.95 -24.74
C PHE A 150 4.35 -7.40 -24.25
N MET A 151 3.80 -8.34 -25.01
CA MET A 151 3.78 -9.77 -24.68
C MET A 151 5.08 -10.50 -25.03
N LYS A 152 6.01 -9.88 -25.78
CA LYS A 152 7.39 -10.34 -25.90
C LYS A 152 8.09 -10.18 -24.55
N LYS A 153 7.79 -11.07 -23.61
CA LYS A 153 8.56 -11.24 -22.38
C LYS A 153 10.03 -11.39 -22.77
N ARG A 154 10.86 -10.42 -22.36
CA ARG A 154 12.32 -10.46 -22.58
C ARG A 154 12.81 -11.85 -22.18
N LYS A 155 13.55 -12.51 -23.08
CA LYS A 155 13.90 -13.94 -23.00
C LYS A 155 14.25 -14.35 -21.56
N LYS A 156 13.44 -15.24 -20.99
CA LYS A 156 13.61 -15.78 -19.64
C LYS A 156 14.94 -16.54 -19.59
N GLY A 157 15.88 -16.05 -18.77
CA GLY A 157 17.07 -16.84 -18.41
C GLY A 157 18.29 -16.05 -17.99
N LYS A 158 18.47 -14.81 -18.47
CA LYS A 158 19.63 -13.98 -18.09
C LYS A 158 19.21 -12.52 -17.91
N LEU A 159 19.73 -11.88 -16.86
CA LEU A 159 19.57 -10.44 -16.67
C LEU A 159 20.17 -9.68 -17.87
N PRO A 160 19.61 -8.52 -18.26
CA PRO A 160 20.21 -7.64 -19.26
C PRO A 160 21.69 -7.37 -18.95
N LYS A 161 22.52 -7.22 -19.97
CA LYS A 161 23.99 -7.05 -19.80
C LYS A 161 24.29 -5.79 -18.99
N GLU A 162 23.54 -4.73 -19.27
CA GLU A 162 23.63 -3.41 -18.67
C GLU A 162 23.27 -3.50 -17.17
N ALA A 163 22.15 -4.16 -16.86
CA ALA A 163 21.73 -4.41 -15.48
C ALA A 163 22.77 -5.24 -14.71
N ARG A 164 23.35 -6.27 -15.34
CA ARG A 164 24.42 -7.06 -14.73
C ARG A 164 25.66 -6.22 -14.46
N GLN A 165 26.04 -5.32 -15.36
CA GLN A 165 27.22 -4.48 -15.20
C GLN A 165 27.07 -3.54 -14.00
N GLN A 166 25.90 -2.92 -13.84
CA GLN A 166 25.61 -2.07 -12.68
C GLN A 166 25.67 -2.84 -11.35
N LEU A 167 25.12 -4.06 -11.32
CA LEU A 167 25.18 -4.92 -10.14
C LEU A 167 26.62 -5.35 -9.79
N LEU A 168 27.43 -5.63 -10.80
CA LEU A 168 28.85 -5.96 -10.62
C LEU A 168 29.68 -4.76 -10.16
N ASP A 169 29.40 -3.57 -10.67
CA ASP A 169 30.04 -2.33 -10.22
C ASP A 169 29.75 -2.09 -8.74
N TRP A 170 28.47 -2.15 -8.32
CA TRP A 170 28.12 -2.05 -6.90
C TRP A 170 28.82 -3.12 -6.06
N TRP A 171 28.82 -4.37 -6.53
CA TRP A 171 29.47 -5.51 -5.89
C TRP A 171 30.97 -5.28 -5.65
N SER A 172 31.68 -4.76 -6.66
CA SER A 172 33.12 -4.52 -6.56
C SER A 172 33.46 -3.49 -5.49
N ARG A 173 32.65 -2.42 -5.39
CA ARG A 173 32.81 -1.36 -4.39
C ARG A 173 32.51 -1.85 -2.97
N HIS A 174 31.65 -2.85 -2.83
CA HIS A 174 31.21 -3.39 -1.53
C HIS A 174 31.68 -4.84 -1.31
N TYR A 175 32.78 -5.26 -1.92
CA TYR A 175 33.21 -6.66 -1.88
C TYR A 175 33.46 -7.18 -0.46
N LYS A 176 33.95 -6.31 0.44
CA LYS A 176 34.20 -6.64 1.85
C LYS A 176 32.91 -7.01 2.58
N TRP A 177 31.83 -6.24 2.35
CA TRP A 177 30.52 -6.44 2.98
C TRP A 177 29.39 -6.31 1.94
N PRO A 178 29.14 -7.35 1.12
CA PRO A 178 28.24 -7.27 -0.02
C PRO A 178 26.77 -7.48 0.39
N TYR A 179 26.30 -6.70 1.35
CA TYR A 179 24.93 -6.71 1.89
C TYR A 179 24.31 -5.33 1.69
N PRO A 180 23.67 -5.07 0.53
CA PRO A 180 23.03 -3.79 0.29
C PRO A 180 21.87 -3.58 1.27
N SER A 181 21.71 -2.34 1.76
CA SER A 181 20.53 -1.93 2.52
C SER A 181 19.26 -1.95 1.67
N GLU A 182 18.08 -1.87 2.27
CA GLU A 182 16.82 -1.81 1.52
C GLU A 182 16.76 -0.61 0.58
N SER A 183 17.23 0.56 1.00
CA SER A 183 17.32 1.74 0.14
C SER A 183 18.27 1.54 -1.05
N GLN A 184 19.41 0.88 -0.84
CA GLN A 184 20.34 0.56 -1.92
C GLN A 184 19.75 -0.47 -2.90
N LYS A 185 19.01 -1.46 -2.41
CA LYS A 185 18.29 -2.42 -3.26
C LYS A 185 17.24 -1.73 -4.13
N LEU A 186 16.50 -0.77 -3.56
CA LEU A 186 15.52 0.03 -4.30
C LEU A 186 16.19 0.87 -5.39
N ALA A 187 17.27 1.58 -5.06
CA ALA A 187 18.02 2.36 -6.05
C ALA A 187 18.61 1.49 -7.19
N LEU A 188 19.07 0.28 -6.86
CA LEU A 188 19.54 -0.69 -7.85
C LEU A 188 18.40 -1.22 -8.71
N ALA A 189 17.22 -1.48 -8.14
CA ALA A 189 16.04 -1.89 -8.89
C ALA A 189 15.62 -0.82 -9.90
N GLU A 190 15.55 0.44 -9.47
CA GLU A 190 15.20 1.59 -10.31
C GLU A 190 16.20 1.79 -11.46
N SER A 191 17.50 1.80 -11.16
CA SER A 191 18.54 2.02 -12.19
C SER A 191 18.70 0.87 -13.19
N THR A 192 18.47 -0.38 -12.75
CA THR A 192 18.62 -1.57 -13.61
C THR A 192 17.33 -1.96 -14.34
N GLY A 193 16.17 -1.41 -13.92
CA GLY A 193 14.85 -1.83 -14.38
C GLY A 193 14.50 -3.27 -13.99
N LEU A 194 15.10 -3.78 -12.91
CA LEU A 194 14.84 -5.12 -12.38
C LEU A 194 13.95 -5.04 -11.15
N ASP A 195 13.16 -6.10 -10.91
CA ASP A 195 12.37 -6.20 -9.69
C ASP A 195 13.29 -6.35 -8.47
N GLN A 196 12.88 -5.80 -7.31
CA GLN A 196 13.63 -5.94 -6.06
C GLN A 196 13.90 -7.42 -5.69
N LYS A 197 12.99 -8.34 -6.05
CA LYS A 197 13.20 -9.79 -5.92
C LYS A 197 14.36 -10.30 -6.78
N GLN A 198 14.50 -9.80 -8.00
CA GLN A 198 15.60 -10.16 -8.89
C GLN A 198 16.93 -9.63 -8.35
N ILE A 199 16.96 -8.41 -7.82
CA ILE A 199 18.11 -7.81 -7.14
C ILE A 199 18.54 -8.67 -5.94
N ASN A 200 17.61 -9.00 -5.05
CA ASN A 200 17.86 -9.85 -3.88
C ASN A 200 18.44 -11.21 -4.27
N ASN A 201 17.80 -11.89 -5.23
CA ASN A 201 18.26 -13.19 -5.72
C ASN A 201 19.64 -13.11 -6.38
N TRP A 202 19.94 -12.02 -7.08
CA TRP A 202 21.25 -11.83 -7.68
C TRP A 202 22.32 -11.72 -6.60
N PHE A 203 22.16 -10.87 -5.59
CA PHE A 203 23.14 -10.71 -4.52
C PHE A 203 23.33 -11.98 -3.68
N ILE A 204 22.25 -12.72 -3.40
CA ILE A 204 22.36 -14.02 -2.71
C ILE A 204 23.20 -15.00 -3.54
N ASN A 205 22.90 -15.13 -4.83
CA ASN A 205 23.65 -16.04 -5.71
C ASN A 205 25.09 -15.57 -5.94
N GLN A 206 25.32 -14.27 -6.02
CA GLN A 206 26.64 -13.69 -6.22
C GLN A 206 27.52 -13.92 -4.99
N ARG A 207 27.00 -13.72 -3.77
CA ARG A 207 27.70 -14.10 -2.53
C ARG A 207 28.04 -15.57 -2.49
N LYS A 208 27.07 -16.45 -2.74
CA LYS A 208 27.29 -17.90 -2.74
C LYS A 208 28.38 -18.35 -3.72
N ARG A 209 28.55 -17.65 -4.85
CA ARG A 209 29.50 -18.05 -5.91
C ARG A 209 30.87 -17.38 -5.80
N HIS A 210 30.93 -16.15 -5.31
CA HIS A 210 32.11 -15.28 -5.49
C HIS A 210 32.59 -14.58 -4.22
N TRP A 211 31.86 -14.70 -3.10
CA TRP A 211 32.31 -14.10 -1.84
C TRP A 211 33.08 -15.11 -1.00
N LYS A 212 34.34 -14.79 -0.72
CA LYS A 212 35.19 -15.52 0.22
C LYS A 212 35.54 -14.55 1.36
N PRO A 213 34.97 -14.73 2.56
CA PRO A 213 35.39 -13.93 3.71
C PRO A 213 36.91 -14.12 3.90
N SER A 214 37.65 -13.01 3.96
CA SER A 214 39.08 -13.04 4.29
C SER A 214 39.27 -13.48 5.76
N GLU A 215 40.44 -13.98 6.13
CA GLU A 215 40.74 -14.48 7.49
C GLU A 215 40.47 -13.42 8.58
N ASP A 216 40.73 -12.13 8.29
CA ASP A 216 40.42 -10.99 9.15
C ASP A 216 38.92 -10.80 9.47
N MET A 217 38.02 -11.39 8.67
CA MET A 217 36.56 -11.34 8.90
C MET A 217 36.04 -12.55 9.69
N GLN A 218 36.82 -13.62 9.82
CA GLN A 218 36.40 -14.80 10.61
C GLN A 218 36.39 -14.51 12.11
N PHE A 219 37.19 -13.54 12.57
CA PHE A 219 37.31 -13.21 13.98
C PHE A 219 36.06 -12.51 14.56
N VAL A 220 35.24 -11.84 13.73
CA VAL A 220 34.05 -11.10 14.20
C VAL A 220 32.84 -12.02 14.46
N VAL A 221 32.88 -13.29 14.03
CA VAL A 221 31.73 -14.22 14.12
C VAL A 221 31.92 -15.33 15.17
N MET A 222 33.00 -15.30 15.97
CA MET A 222 33.12 -16.11 17.19
C MET A 222 33.21 -15.21 18.43
N ASP A 223 32.07 -14.80 18.96
CA ASP A 223 31.85 -14.97 20.40
C ASP A 223 30.35 -15.04 20.72
N ALA A 224 29.81 -16.26 20.66
CA ALA A 224 28.48 -16.59 21.18
C ALA A 224 28.60 -17.59 22.35
N ALA A 225 29.81 -17.76 22.92
CA ALA A 225 30.12 -18.82 23.88
C ALA A 225 30.71 -18.35 25.22
N HIS A 226 30.79 -17.04 25.50
CA HIS A 226 31.17 -16.52 26.83
C HIS A 226 30.08 -15.64 27.45
N PRO A 227 29.16 -16.19 28.28
CA PRO A 227 28.11 -15.43 28.95
C PRO A 227 28.55 -14.67 30.21
N HIS A 228 29.85 -14.64 30.56
CA HIS A 228 30.32 -13.99 31.79
C HIS A 228 31.79 -13.61 31.66
N TYR A 229 32.12 -12.35 31.36
CA TYR A 229 33.31 -11.62 31.86
C TYR A 229 33.30 -10.20 31.29
N TYR A 230 32.59 -9.27 31.95
CA TYR A 230 33.02 -7.90 32.29
C TYR A 230 31.82 -7.06 32.77
N MET A 231 31.43 -7.28 34.02
CA MET A 231 30.94 -6.20 34.88
C MET A 231 32.03 -5.99 35.93
N ASP A 232 33.15 -5.37 35.54
CA ASP A 232 33.99 -4.60 36.47
C ASP A 232 35.02 -3.76 35.72
N ASN A 233 34.67 -2.52 35.39
CA ASN A 233 35.60 -1.39 35.44
C ASN A 233 34.81 -0.09 35.40
N VAL A 234 34.37 0.29 36.60
CA VAL A 234 34.14 1.67 37.00
C VAL A 234 35.38 2.51 36.65
N LEU A 235 35.16 3.70 36.07
CA LEU A 235 36.13 4.75 35.65
C LEU A 235 36.67 4.63 34.20
N GLY A 236 35.99 5.28 33.26
CA GLY A 236 36.55 5.55 31.93
C GLY A 236 35.53 6.12 30.94
N ASN A 237 35.28 7.42 31.00
CA ASN A 237 34.45 8.16 30.05
C ASN A 237 35.12 8.12 28.64
N PRO A 238 34.49 7.62 27.55
CA PRO A 238 35.15 7.48 26.25
C PRO A 238 35.04 8.70 25.32
N PHE A 239 34.60 9.86 25.81
CA PHE A 239 34.52 11.08 24.99
C PHE A 239 35.29 12.25 25.62
N PRO A 240 36.53 12.54 25.18
CA PRO A 240 37.15 13.84 25.42
C PRO A 240 36.65 14.82 24.34
N MET A 241 35.71 15.70 24.69
CA MET A 241 35.45 16.92 23.91
C MET A 241 36.51 17.94 24.30
N ASP A 242 37.48 18.12 23.41
CA ASP A 242 38.50 19.15 23.49
C ASP A 242 37.88 20.51 23.16
N LEU A 243 37.82 21.41 24.15
CA LEU A 243 37.65 22.84 23.95
C LEU A 243 38.58 23.57 24.92
N SER A 244 39.61 24.19 24.34
CA SER A 244 40.65 24.95 25.01
C SER A 244 40.10 26.24 25.66
N PRO A 245 40.75 26.77 26.72
CA PRO A 245 40.25 27.91 27.49
C PRO A 245 40.73 29.26 26.95
N THR A 246 39.82 30.22 26.80
CA THR A 246 40.16 31.64 26.68
C THR A 246 40.34 32.20 28.09
N LEU A 247 41.55 32.70 28.36
CA LEU A 247 41.91 33.43 29.56
C LEU A 247 41.35 34.86 29.54
N LEU A 248 41.16 35.36 30.77
CA LEU A 248 40.84 36.72 31.26
C LEU A 248 39.36 37.13 31.30
#